data_AF-A0A815U1M7-F1
#
_entry.id   AF-A0A815U1M7-F1
#
_cell.length_a   1.000
_cell.length_b   1.000
_cell.length_c   1.000
_cell.angle_alpha   90.00
_cell.angle_beta   90.00
_cell.angle_gamma   90.00
#
_symmetry.space_group_name_H-M   'P 1'
#
loop_
_entity.id
_entity.type
_entity.pdbx_description
1 polymer ?
#
loop_
_entity_poly.entity_id
_entity_poly.type
_entity_poly.pdbx_seq_one_letter_code
_entity_poly.pdbx_strand_id
1 'polypeptide(L)'
;MSQDGVIPLVEIDSLSKEIECIMCLNTANDSRMCIHCSVIVCAKCIEIWISKQKTCPHCFHPVQETDFVKCRLVDKIIEFIEVAKSNICSNHAKETPRVYCSTCKKYVCFECIVTDGQHVDHDYKYIDEDYRKIISLNHKLLGFLRKRRKNNQDNLTTLELSIQVLLNDHNDNINRANTVQQTTELLIKETQRLFDNYQQKKQAYVDVIKIDEMIIKDIEQRLSESQNLSDQEEILQILQEHIPSMPE
;
A
#
# COMPACT_ATOMS: atom_id res chain seq x y z
N MET A 1 2.26 45.15 17.72
CA MET A 1 1.64 45.84 16.57
C MET A 1 1.89 45.01 15.34
N SER A 2 0.93 44.16 14.95
CA SER A 2 0.90 43.55 13.62
C SER A 2 -0.37 42.71 13.44
N GLN A 3 -1.13 43.13 12.42
CA GLN A 3 -1.98 42.37 11.51
C GLN A 3 -3.32 41.86 12.03
N ASP A 4 -4.31 42.67 11.69
CA ASP A 4 -5.74 42.40 11.65
C ASP A 4 -6.05 40.98 11.15
N GLY A 5 -6.94 40.30 11.88
CA GLY A 5 -7.43 38.95 11.60
C GLY A 5 -8.35 38.86 10.39
N VAL A 6 -7.98 39.50 9.29
CA VAL A 6 -8.63 39.35 7.98
C VAL A 6 -7.75 38.40 7.19
N ILE A 7 -8.27 37.22 6.87
CA ILE A 7 -7.68 36.38 5.83
C ILE A 7 -7.72 37.24 4.55
N PRO A 8 -6.57 37.63 3.96
CA PRO A 8 -6.58 38.39 2.72
C PRO A 8 -7.40 37.63 1.68
N LEU A 9 -8.27 38.31 0.93
CA LEU A 9 -9.09 37.71 -0.16
C LEU A 9 -8.28 36.76 -1.07
N VAL A 10 -7.00 37.08 -1.27
CA VAL A 10 -6.01 36.27 -2.03
C VAL A 10 -5.83 34.85 -1.48
N GLU A 11 -5.90 34.65 -0.16
CA GLU A 11 -5.79 33.33 0.48
C GLU A 11 -7.10 32.53 0.36
N ILE A 12 -8.26 33.19 0.32
CA ILE A 12 -9.57 32.54 0.15
C ILE A 12 -9.74 32.01 -1.28
N ASP A 13 -9.29 32.76 -2.29
CA ASP A 13 -9.36 32.32 -3.69
C ASP A 13 -8.41 31.15 -3.97
N SER A 14 -7.26 31.12 -3.30
CA SER A 14 -6.31 30.00 -3.40
C SER A 14 -6.91 28.72 -2.83
N LEU A 15 -7.57 28.79 -1.66
CA LEU A 15 -8.25 27.65 -1.04
C LEU A 15 -9.49 27.20 -1.84
N SER A 16 -10.19 28.14 -2.48
CA SER A 16 -11.35 27.85 -3.33
C SER A 16 -10.97 26.95 -4.52
N LYS A 17 -9.76 27.10 -5.07
CA LYS A 17 -9.24 26.27 -6.16
C LYS A 17 -8.92 24.84 -5.74
N GLU A 18 -8.43 24.64 -4.52
CA GLU A 18 -8.06 23.30 -4.02
C GLU A 18 -9.28 22.36 -3.84
N ILE A 19 -10.49 22.93 -3.78
CA ILE A 19 -11.75 22.20 -3.60
C ILE A 19 -12.64 22.20 -4.84
N GLU A 20 -12.12 22.69 -5.98
CA GLU A 20 -12.80 22.59 -7.26
C GLU A 20 -12.87 21.14 -7.73
N CYS A 21 -14.01 20.78 -8.31
CA CYS A 21 -14.13 19.51 -9.00
C CYS A 21 -13.31 19.55 -10.28
N ILE A 22 -12.35 18.65 -10.43
CA ILE A 22 -11.48 18.60 -11.62
C ILE A 22 -12.22 18.37 -12.95
N MET A 23 -13.49 17.95 -12.90
CA MET A 23 -14.27 17.62 -14.09
C MET A 23 -15.19 18.74 -14.55
N CYS A 24 -15.77 19.50 -13.61
CA CYS A 24 -16.64 20.62 -13.96
C CYS A 24 -16.03 21.99 -13.67
N LEU A 25 -14.87 22.03 -13.01
CA LEU A 25 -14.11 23.23 -12.64
C LEU A 25 -14.89 24.23 -11.77
N ASN A 26 -15.99 23.78 -11.17
CA ASN A 26 -16.73 24.52 -10.15
C ASN A 26 -16.37 23.97 -8.77
N THR A 27 -16.64 24.74 -7.72
CA THR A 27 -16.59 24.26 -6.34
C THR A 27 -17.35 22.94 -6.19
N ALA A 28 -16.71 21.92 -5.61
CA ALA A 28 -17.24 20.58 -5.58
C ALA A 28 -18.54 20.49 -4.76
N ASN A 29 -19.65 20.12 -5.42
CA ASN A 29 -20.93 19.90 -4.76
C ASN A 29 -21.12 18.43 -4.39
N ASP A 30 -21.55 18.16 -3.15
CA ASP A 30 -21.54 16.83 -2.51
C ASP A 30 -20.21 16.11 -2.77
N SER A 31 -19.15 16.67 -2.20
CA SER A 31 -17.77 16.36 -2.57
C SER A 31 -17.41 14.88 -2.33
N ARG A 32 -16.78 14.28 -3.32
CA ARG A 32 -16.25 12.91 -3.30
C ARG A 32 -14.74 12.94 -3.49
N MET A 33 -14.05 12.06 -2.79
CA MET A 33 -12.60 11.92 -2.84
C MET A 33 -12.21 10.52 -3.30
N CYS A 34 -11.33 10.43 -4.28
CA CYS A 34 -10.76 9.15 -4.70
C CYS A 34 -9.84 8.58 -3.61
N ILE A 35 -10.01 7.31 -3.24
CA ILE A 35 -9.16 6.66 -2.24
C ILE A 35 -7.71 6.43 -2.70
N HIS A 36 -7.44 6.48 -4.01
CA HIS A 36 -6.12 6.19 -4.57
C HIS A 36 -5.26 7.45 -4.75
N CYS A 37 -5.86 8.58 -5.12
CA CYS A 37 -5.11 9.79 -5.45
C CYS A 37 -5.66 11.05 -4.77
N SER A 38 -6.64 10.93 -3.88
CA SER A 38 -7.22 12.02 -3.11
C SER A 38 -7.83 13.17 -3.91
N VAL A 39 -8.08 12.99 -5.21
CA VAL A 39 -8.69 14.03 -6.05
C VAL A 39 -10.13 14.29 -5.63
N ILE A 40 -10.55 15.56 -5.65
CA ILE A 40 -11.90 16.00 -5.31
C ILE A 40 -12.75 16.15 -6.57
N VAL A 41 -13.96 15.60 -6.52
CA VAL A 41 -14.97 15.68 -7.59
C VAL A 41 -16.37 15.81 -7.00
N CYS A 42 -17.34 16.33 -7.77
CA CYS A 42 -18.75 16.29 -7.36
C CYS A 42 -19.31 14.86 -7.46
N ALA A 43 -20.23 14.47 -6.58
CA ALA A 43 -20.91 13.17 -6.65
C ALA A 43 -21.53 12.89 -8.02
N LYS A 44 -22.35 13.82 -8.53
CA LYS A 44 -23.00 13.67 -9.84
C LYS A 44 -21.99 13.58 -11.00
N CYS A 45 -20.89 14.31 -10.89
CA CYS A 45 -19.88 14.31 -11.94
C CYS A 45 -19.21 12.92 -12.01
N ILE A 46 -18.82 12.36 -10.87
CA ILE A 46 -18.16 11.05 -10.83
C ILE A 46 -19.10 9.89 -11.14
N GLU A 47 -20.36 9.97 -10.75
CA GLU A 47 -21.40 9.00 -11.11
C GLU A 47 -21.53 8.87 -12.64
N ILE A 48 -21.63 10.00 -13.34
CA ILE A 48 -21.71 10.02 -14.81
C ILE A 48 -20.42 9.46 -15.43
N TRP A 49 -19.25 9.83 -14.90
CA TRP A 49 -17.97 9.34 -15.41
C TRP A 49 -17.84 7.83 -15.27
N ILE A 50 -18.06 7.29 -14.06
CA ILE A 50 -17.94 5.86 -13.75
C ILE A 50 -18.98 5.01 -14.51
N SER A 51 -20.12 5.58 -14.89
CA SER A 51 -21.08 4.89 -15.76
C SER A 51 -20.53 4.60 -17.16
N LYS A 52 -19.56 5.41 -17.64
CA LYS A 52 -18.96 5.31 -18.98
C LYS A 52 -17.55 4.74 -18.96
N GLN A 53 -16.76 5.12 -17.97
CA GLN A 53 -15.33 4.83 -17.84
C GLN A 53 -15.08 4.36 -16.41
N LYS A 54 -14.75 3.08 -16.23
CA LYS A 54 -14.48 2.47 -14.90
C LYS A 54 -13.09 2.83 -14.36
N THR A 55 -12.69 4.09 -14.50
CA THR A 55 -11.37 4.61 -14.13
C THR A 55 -11.50 5.97 -13.44
N CYS A 56 -10.54 6.31 -12.58
CA CYS A 56 -10.48 7.62 -11.96
C CYS A 56 -10.15 8.69 -13.03
N PRO A 57 -10.87 9.84 -13.07
CA PRO A 57 -10.63 10.90 -14.05
C PRO A 57 -9.29 11.63 -13.85
N HIS A 58 -8.59 11.40 -12.74
CA HIS A 58 -7.30 12.04 -12.44
C HIS A 58 -6.12 11.10 -12.66
N CYS A 59 -6.09 9.95 -11.98
CA CYS A 59 -4.97 9.02 -12.03
C CYS A 59 -5.17 7.82 -12.97
N PHE A 60 -6.33 7.73 -13.62
CA PHE A 60 -6.72 6.62 -14.51
C PHE A 60 -6.73 5.22 -13.87
N HIS A 61 -6.59 5.12 -12.54
CA HIS A 61 -6.69 3.85 -11.83
C HIS A 61 -8.08 3.23 -12.02
N PRO A 62 -8.20 1.90 -12.25
CA PRO A 62 -9.49 1.23 -12.29
C PRO A 62 -10.24 1.38 -10.97
N VAL A 63 -11.51 1.76 -11.02
CA VAL A 63 -12.31 2.12 -9.82
C VAL A 63 -13.78 1.76 -9.97
N GLN A 64 -14.43 1.56 -8.83
CA GLN A 64 -15.87 1.45 -8.67
C GLN A 64 -16.42 2.68 -7.92
N GLU A 65 -17.74 2.79 -7.85
CA GLU A 65 -18.41 3.91 -7.17
C GLU A 65 -18.03 4.01 -5.69
N THR A 66 -17.78 2.87 -5.02
CA THR A 66 -17.36 2.79 -3.62
C THR A 66 -15.97 3.37 -3.35
N ASP A 67 -15.14 3.53 -4.39
CA ASP A 67 -13.78 4.07 -4.29
C ASP A 67 -13.75 5.60 -4.24
N PHE A 68 -14.93 6.23 -4.30
CA PHE A 68 -15.14 7.67 -4.15
C PHE A 68 -15.93 7.99 -2.89
N VAL A 69 -15.21 8.17 -1.79
CA VAL A 69 -15.79 8.40 -0.47
C VAL A 69 -16.25 9.83 -0.29
N LYS A 70 -17.34 10.04 0.45
CA LYS A 70 -17.82 11.39 0.77
C LYS A 70 -16.80 12.17 1.60
N CYS A 71 -16.37 13.34 1.12
CA CYS A 71 -15.42 14.19 1.81
C CYS A 71 -16.11 15.27 2.66
N ARG A 72 -16.53 14.90 3.87
CA ARG A 72 -17.17 15.86 4.79
C ARG A 72 -16.30 17.06 5.17
N LEU A 73 -14.97 16.94 5.02
CA LEU A 73 -14.06 18.05 5.31
C LEU A 73 -14.16 19.14 4.24
N VAL A 74 -14.18 18.76 2.96
CA VAL A 74 -14.32 19.71 1.85
C VAL A 74 -15.66 20.43 1.94
N ASP A 75 -16.75 19.72 2.20
CA ASP A 75 -18.08 20.34 2.39
C ASP A 75 -18.05 21.44 3.47
N LYS A 76 -17.33 21.21 4.59
CA LYS A 76 -17.17 22.20 5.67
C LYS A 76 -16.26 23.37 5.29
N ILE A 77 -15.25 23.13 4.44
CA ILE A 77 -14.37 24.19 3.94
C ILE A 77 -15.14 25.10 3.00
N ILE A 78 -16.01 24.54 2.14
CA ILE A 78 -16.90 25.31 1.26
C ILE A 78 -17.79 26.25 2.09
N GLU A 79 -18.49 25.70 3.08
CA GLU A 79 -19.34 26.49 3.99
C GLU A 79 -18.54 27.60 4.68
N PHE A 80 -17.33 27.30 5.16
CA PHE A 80 -16.46 28.29 5.78
C PHE A 80 -16.05 29.41 4.80
N ILE A 81 -15.73 29.07 3.55
CA ILE A 81 -15.36 30.04 2.51
C ILE A 81 -16.54 30.96 2.19
N GLU A 82 -17.76 30.42 2.09
CA GLU A 82 -18.97 31.20 1.85
C GLU A 82 -19.22 32.19 2.99
N VAL A 83 -19.09 31.74 4.24
CA VAL A 83 -19.19 32.62 5.43
C VAL A 83 -18.09 33.68 5.41
N ALA A 84 -16.84 33.32 5.11
CA ALA A 84 -15.73 34.26 5.05
C ALA A 84 -15.95 35.35 3.98
N LYS A 85 -16.46 34.98 2.80
CA LYS A 85 -16.83 35.91 1.73
C LYS A 85 -17.97 36.84 2.15
N SER A 86 -18.93 36.35 2.94
CA SER A 86 -20.07 37.14 3.45
C SER A 86 -19.69 38.16 4.54
N ASN A 87 -18.52 37.99 5.16
CA ASN A 87 -18.00 38.87 6.22
C ASN A 87 -17.16 40.04 5.68
N ILE A 88 -17.22 40.32 4.37
CA ILE A 88 -16.55 41.44 3.72
C ILE A 88 -17.62 42.45 3.30
N CYS A 89 -17.32 43.75 3.43
CA CYS A 89 -18.26 44.77 2.96
C CYS A 89 -18.44 44.67 1.44
N SER A 90 -19.69 44.50 0.98
CA SER A 90 -20.02 44.33 -0.44
C SER A 90 -19.67 45.54 -1.30
N ASN A 91 -19.67 46.76 -0.73
CA ASN A 91 -19.35 47.99 -1.45
C ASN A 91 -17.86 48.36 -1.33
N HIS A 92 -17.20 47.93 -0.25
CA HIS A 92 -15.83 48.32 0.10
C HIS A 92 -15.00 47.10 0.45
N ALA A 93 -14.56 46.37 -0.57
CA ALA A 93 -13.84 45.11 -0.42
C ALA A 93 -12.51 45.20 0.36
N LYS A 94 -11.98 46.42 0.58
CA LYS A 94 -10.74 46.67 1.34
C LYS A 94 -10.98 47.06 2.81
N GLU A 95 -12.23 47.33 3.19
CA GLU A 95 -12.59 47.77 4.54
C GLU A 95 -13.13 46.61 5.39
N THR A 96 -12.73 46.57 6.66
CA THR A 96 -13.26 45.59 7.61
C THR A 96 -14.63 46.03 8.10
N PRO A 97 -15.68 45.22 7.95
CA PRO A 97 -16.97 45.56 8.53
C PRO A 97 -16.87 45.51 10.06
N ARG A 98 -17.21 46.62 10.71
CA ARG A 98 -17.21 46.76 12.18
C ARG A 98 -18.61 46.74 12.77
N VAL A 99 -19.61 46.66 11.90
CA VAL A 99 -21.00 46.87 12.21
C VAL A 99 -21.84 45.82 11.47
N TYR A 100 -22.75 45.16 12.19
CA TYR A 100 -23.79 44.34 11.57
C TYR A 100 -25.07 45.18 11.45
N CYS A 101 -25.54 45.41 10.23
CA CYS A 101 -26.78 46.15 10.00
C CYS A 101 -27.99 45.21 10.16
N SER A 102 -28.75 45.37 11.24
CA SER A 102 -29.94 44.57 11.56
C SER A 102 -31.02 44.69 10.49
N THR A 103 -31.10 45.84 9.82
CA THR A 103 -32.09 46.17 8.78
C THR A 103 -31.78 45.46 7.47
N CYS A 104 -30.52 45.53 7.01
CA CYS A 104 -30.10 44.93 5.74
C CYS A 104 -29.57 43.50 5.88
N LYS A 105 -29.50 42.97 7.12
CA LYS A 105 -29.00 41.62 7.44
C LYS A 105 -27.61 41.32 6.87
N LYS A 106 -26.75 42.35 6.79
CA LYS A 106 -25.40 42.24 6.23
C LYS A 106 -24.36 42.99 7.07
N TYR A 107 -23.11 42.56 6.94
CA TYR A 107 -21.95 43.23 7.51
C TYR A 107 -21.58 44.46 6.67
N VAL A 108 -21.41 45.61 7.34
CA VAL A 108 -21.09 46.90 6.68
C VAL A 108 -19.86 47.54 7.33
N CYS A 109 -19.04 48.21 6.52
CA CYS A 109 -17.96 49.04 7.02
C CYS A 109 -18.48 50.43 7.42
N PHE A 110 -17.64 51.20 8.11
CA PHE A 110 -17.99 52.58 8.47
C PHE A 110 -18.19 53.48 7.25
N GLU A 111 -17.49 53.22 6.14
CA GLU A 111 -17.63 53.98 4.90
C GLU A 111 -19.05 53.90 4.31
N CYS A 112 -19.69 52.73 4.39
CA CYS A 112 -21.09 52.56 3.97
C CYS A 112 -22.09 53.36 4.81
N ILE A 113 -21.73 53.68 6.05
CA ILE A 113 -22.58 54.44 6.97
C ILE A 113 -22.29 55.94 6.82
N VAL A 114 -21.01 56.32 6.82
CA VAL A 114 -20.58 57.73 6.93
C VAL A 114 -20.46 58.39 5.57
N THR A 115 -19.82 57.75 4.60
CA THR A 115 -19.46 58.39 3.32
C THR A 115 -20.52 58.15 2.25
N ASP A 116 -21.01 56.92 2.12
CA ASP A 116 -22.03 56.59 1.13
C ASP A 116 -23.45 56.95 1.59
N GLY A 117 -23.65 57.21 2.88
CA GLY A 117 -24.95 57.52 3.47
C GLY A 117 -25.99 56.39 3.41
N GLN A 118 -25.64 55.20 2.92
CA GLN A 118 -26.60 54.12 2.62
C GLN A 118 -27.21 53.44 3.86
N HIS A 119 -26.61 53.64 5.04
CA HIS A 119 -26.99 52.97 6.28
C HIS A 119 -27.17 53.93 7.47
N VAL A 120 -27.29 55.24 7.22
CA VAL A 120 -27.39 56.27 8.27
C VAL A 120 -28.60 56.07 9.19
N ASP A 121 -29.75 55.67 8.63
CA ASP A 121 -31.02 55.50 9.36
C ASP A 121 -31.38 54.03 9.66
N HIS A 122 -30.42 53.11 9.56
CA HIS A 122 -30.65 51.69 9.81
C HIS A 122 -30.26 51.29 11.24
N ASP A 123 -30.99 50.33 11.82
CA ASP A 123 -30.56 49.72 13.08
C ASP A 123 -29.31 48.85 12.89
N TYR A 124 -28.34 48.96 13.79
CA TYR A 124 -27.08 48.23 13.70
C TYR A 124 -26.40 47.97 15.05
N LYS A 125 -25.58 46.91 15.11
CA LYS A 125 -24.85 46.48 16.31
C LYS A 125 -23.34 46.49 16.11
N TYR A 126 -22.61 47.02 17.08
CA TYR A 126 -21.15 46.96 17.13
C TYR A 126 -20.68 45.58 17.55
N ILE A 127 -19.64 45.11 16.86
CA ILE A 127 -19.16 43.73 16.96
C ILE A 127 -18.33 43.49 18.27
N ASP A 128 -18.02 44.52 19.05
CA ASP A 128 -16.78 44.60 19.85
C ASP A 128 -16.59 43.66 21.07
N GLU A 129 -17.61 43.34 21.88
CA GLU A 129 -17.41 42.51 23.10
C GLU A 129 -17.47 40.99 22.88
N ASP A 130 -18.48 40.51 22.16
CA ASP A 130 -18.62 39.08 21.86
C ASP A 130 -17.56 38.61 20.87
N TYR A 131 -17.11 39.50 19.99
CA TYR A 131 -16.03 39.24 19.04
C TYR A 131 -14.68 39.00 19.72
N ARG A 132 -14.36 39.72 20.81
CA ARG A 132 -13.12 39.46 21.58
C ARG A 132 -13.08 38.04 22.15
N LYS A 133 -14.22 37.53 22.64
CA LYS A 133 -14.34 36.15 23.14
C LYS A 133 -14.16 35.13 22.00
N ILE A 134 -14.78 35.39 20.85
CA ILE A 134 -14.67 34.55 19.65
C ILE A 134 -13.23 34.50 19.13
N ILE A 135 -12.53 35.64 19.05
CA ILE A 135 -11.11 35.70 18.67
C ILE A 135 -10.26 34.85 19.63
N SER A 136 -10.45 35.00 20.94
CA SER A 136 -9.72 34.22 21.94
C SER A 136 -9.95 32.71 21.76
N LEU A 137 -11.20 32.30 21.52
CA LEU A 137 -11.54 30.90 21.26
C LEU A 137 -10.91 30.40 19.95
N ASN A 138 -10.96 31.17 18.87
CA ASN A 138 -10.35 30.85 17.59
C ASN A 138 -8.84 30.65 17.70
N HIS A 139 -8.14 31.51 18.47
CA HIS A 139 -6.72 31.31 18.73
C HIS A 139 -6.43 30.01 19.49
N LYS A 140 -7.24 29.65 20.48
CA LYS A 140 -7.11 28.36 21.19
C LYS A 140 -7.32 27.18 20.25
N LEU A 141 -8.40 27.20 19.45
CA LEU A 141 -8.71 26.17 18.46
C LEU A 141 -7.62 26.03 17.39
N LEU A 142 -7.08 27.15 16.90
CA LEU A 142 -5.95 27.17 15.98
C LEU A 142 -4.70 26.55 16.62
N GLY A 143 -4.46 26.81 17.91
CA GLY A 143 -3.41 26.15 18.68
C GLY A 143 -3.57 24.62 18.72
N PHE A 144 -4.79 24.13 18.96
CA PHE A 144 -5.08 22.69 18.93
C PHE A 144 -4.86 22.09 17.53
N LEU A 145 -5.31 22.76 16.48
CA LEU A 145 -5.11 22.31 15.09
C LEU A 145 -3.62 22.24 14.71
N ARG A 146 -2.82 23.24 15.12
CA ARG A 146 -1.37 23.25 14.90
C ARG A 146 -0.68 22.09 15.62
N LYS A 147 -1.06 21.80 16.86
CA LYS A 147 -0.55 20.64 17.62
C LYS A 147 -0.93 19.33 16.95
N ARG A 148 -2.20 19.18 16.56
CA ARG A 148 -2.68 17.96 15.87
C ARG A 148 -1.96 17.75 14.54
N ARG A 149 -1.75 18.81 13.75
CA ARG A 149 -0.98 18.76 12.50
C ARG A 149 0.44 18.25 12.76
N LYS A 150 1.14 18.83 13.73
CA LYS A 150 2.50 18.39 14.10
C LYS A 150 2.52 16.91 14.51
N ASN A 151 1.59 16.49 15.38
CA ASN A 151 1.49 15.09 15.80
C ASN A 151 1.27 14.13 14.61
N ASN A 152 0.42 14.51 13.65
CA ASN A 152 0.21 13.71 12.44
C ASN A 152 1.46 13.68 11.55
N GLN A 153 2.23 14.77 11.47
CA GLN A 153 3.52 14.79 10.75
C GLN A 153 4.53 13.85 11.42
N ASP A 154 4.66 13.92 12.74
CA ASP A 154 5.57 13.05 13.50
C ASP A 154 5.17 11.56 13.34
N ASN A 155 3.87 11.26 13.38
CA ASN A 155 3.34 9.91 13.12
C ASN A 155 3.62 9.44 11.69
N LEU A 156 3.48 10.31 10.70
CA LEU A 156 3.76 9.98 9.30
C LEU A 156 5.23 9.60 9.13
N THR A 157 6.15 10.42 9.64
CA THR A 157 7.59 10.12 9.60
C THR A 157 7.91 8.80 10.30
N THR A 158 7.27 8.51 11.42
CA THR A 158 7.44 7.23 12.15
C THR A 158 6.96 6.04 11.32
N LEU A 159 5.81 6.16 10.64
CA LEU A 159 5.29 5.13 9.76
C LEU A 159 6.20 4.91 8.56
N GLU A 160 6.71 5.96 7.93
CA GLU A 160 7.64 5.88 6.79
C GLU A 160 8.91 5.10 7.18
N LEU A 161 9.49 5.40 8.34
CA LEU A 161 10.65 4.67 8.86
C LEU A 161 10.33 3.20 9.15
N SER A 162 9.15 2.92 9.71
CA SER A 162 8.72 1.55 10.01
C SER A 162 8.54 0.74 8.72
N ILE A 163 7.94 1.33 7.69
CA ILE A 163 7.81 0.73 6.36
C ILE A 163 9.19 0.40 5.79
N GLN A 164 10.15 1.32 5.89
CA GLN A 164 11.51 1.09 5.39
C GLN A 164 12.21 -0.09 6.09
N VAL A 165 12.07 -0.20 7.41
CA VAL A 165 12.61 -1.33 8.18
C VAL A 165 12.00 -2.65 7.74
N LEU A 166 10.67 -2.69 7.58
CA LEU A 166 9.96 -3.90 7.12
C LEU A 166 10.40 -4.32 5.70
N LEU A 167 10.60 -3.36 4.79
CA LEU A 167 11.09 -3.64 3.44
C LEU A 167 12.50 -4.24 3.47
N ASN A 168 13.39 -3.72 4.31
CA ASN A 168 14.74 -4.25 4.46
C ASN A 168 14.73 -5.68 5.03
N ASP A 169 13.96 -5.93 6.10
CA ASP A 169 13.84 -7.26 6.68
C ASP A 169 13.22 -8.26 5.69
N HIS A 170 12.22 -7.83 4.92
CA HIS A 170 11.62 -8.64 3.87
C HIS A 170 12.67 -9.05 2.81
N ASN A 171 13.49 -8.11 2.35
CA ASN A 171 14.57 -8.40 1.39
C ASN A 171 15.61 -9.36 1.97
N ASP A 172 15.99 -9.21 3.23
CA ASP A 172 16.91 -10.13 3.91
C ASP A 172 16.32 -11.54 4.01
N ASN A 173 15.03 -11.65 4.30
CA ASN A 173 14.33 -12.93 4.34
C ASN A 173 14.27 -13.60 2.96
N ILE A 174 14.05 -12.84 1.89
CA ILE A 174 14.14 -13.33 0.51
C ILE A 174 15.56 -13.87 0.24
N ASN A 175 16.60 -13.13 0.61
CA ASN A 175 17.99 -13.54 0.41
C ASN A 175 18.36 -14.83 1.18
N ARG A 176 17.87 -14.96 2.42
CA ARG A 176 18.01 -16.19 3.22
C ARG A 176 17.29 -17.36 2.56
N ALA A 177 16.05 -17.16 2.12
CA ALA A 177 15.27 -18.20 1.43
C ALA A 177 15.96 -18.68 0.15
N ASN A 178 16.52 -17.77 -0.65
CA ASN A 178 17.27 -18.11 -1.86
C ASN A 178 18.52 -18.93 -1.54
N THR A 179 19.26 -18.58 -0.49
CA THR A 179 20.45 -19.35 -0.05
C THR A 179 20.07 -20.77 0.37
N VAL A 180 18.99 -20.91 1.15
CA VAL A 180 18.46 -22.23 1.56
C VAL A 180 18.07 -23.04 0.33
N GLN A 181 17.32 -22.45 -0.60
CA GLN A 181 16.89 -23.11 -1.83
C GLN A 181 18.10 -23.65 -2.63
N GLN A 182 19.13 -22.83 -2.85
CA GLN A 182 20.35 -23.27 -3.55
C GLN A 182 21.03 -24.44 -2.85
N THR A 183 21.10 -24.40 -1.52
CA THR A 183 21.72 -25.47 -0.72
C THR A 183 20.90 -26.76 -0.82
N THR A 184 19.58 -26.66 -0.75
CA THR A 184 18.67 -27.80 -0.91
C THR A 184 18.79 -28.43 -2.30
N GLU A 185 18.90 -27.62 -3.35
CA GLU A 185 19.11 -28.11 -4.73
C GLU A 185 20.42 -28.89 -4.87
N LEU A 186 21.50 -28.45 -4.24
CA LEU A 186 22.77 -29.17 -4.22
C LEU A 186 22.67 -30.50 -3.46
N LEU A 187 22.02 -30.51 -2.30
CA LEU A 187 21.82 -31.73 -1.51
C LEU A 187 20.95 -32.75 -2.23
N ILE A 188 19.91 -32.31 -2.95
CA ILE A 188 19.07 -33.19 -3.78
C ILE A 188 19.92 -33.86 -4.86
N LYS A 189 20.77 -33.09 -5.57
CA LYS A 189 21.66 -33.64 -6.60
C LYS A 189 22.63 -34.68 -6.04
N GLU A 190 23.25 -34.39 -4.89
CA GLU A 190 24.19 -35.34 -4.28
C GLU A 190 23.48 -36.60 -3.78
N THR A 191 22.30 -36.45 -3.19
CA THR A 191 21.49 -37.60 -2.74
C THR A 191 21.11 -38.49 -3.92
N GLN A 192 20.70 -37.90 -5.05
CA GLN A 192 20.39 -38.64 -6.27
C GLN A 192 21.62 -39.39 -6.79
N ARG A 193 22.78 -38.72 -6.83
CA ARG A 193 24.05 -39.33 -7.28
C ARG A 193 24.43 -40.55 -6.43
N LEU A 194 24.28 -40.45 -5.11
CA LEU A 194 24.55 -41.56 -4.19
C LEU A 194 23.55 -42.70 -4.40
N PHE A 195 22.26 -42.38 -4.54
CA PHE A 195 21.23 -43.38 -4.84
C PHE A 195 21.56 -44.16 -6.11
N ASP A 196 21.92 -43.48 -7.19
CA ASP A 196 22.29 -44.12 -8.46
C ASP A 196 23.51 -45.03 -8.31
N ASN A 197 24.53 -44.62 -7.54
CA ASN A 197 25.71 -45.44 -7.25
C ASN A 197 25.35 -46.72 -6.49
N TYR A 198 24.54 -46.62 -5.44
CA TYR A 198 24.10 -47.78 -4.66
C TYR A 198 23.20 -48.70 -5.48
N GLN A 199 22.35 -48.14 -6.33
CA GLN A 199 21.50 -48.91 -7.23
C GLN A 199 22.35 -49.69 -8.24
N GLN A 200 23.40 -49.09 -8.79
CA GLN A 200 24.34 -49.76 -9.69
C GLN A 200 25.12 -50.86 -8.98
N LYS A 201 25.62 -50.61 -7.76
CA LYS A 201 26.30 -51.64 -6.94
C LYS A 201 25.37 -52.81 -6.64
N LYS A 202 24.12 -52.53 -6.26
CA LYS A 202 23.09 -53.56 -6.05
C LYS A 202 22.91 -54.40 -7.31
N GLN A 203 22.81 -53.75 -8.48
CA GLN A 203 22.65 -54.47 -9.75
C GLN A 203 23.84 -55.38 -10.04
N ALA A 204 25.07 -54.91 -9.80
CA ALA A 204 26.27 -55.74 -9.97
C ALA A 204 26.25 -57.00 -9.07
N TYR A 205 25.84 -56.87 -7.80
CA TYR A 205 25.68 -58.04 -6.92
C TYR A 205 24.59 -59.00 -7.42
N VAL A 206 23.45 -58.47 -7.88
CA VAL A 206 22.38 -59.31 -8.46
C VAL A 206 22.89 -60.07 -9.69
N ASP A 207 23.71 -59.45 -10.53
CA ASP A 207 24.26 -60.08 -11.73
C ASP A 207 25.28 -61.17 -11.37
N VAL A 208 26.15 -60.94 -10.37
CA VAL A 208 27.07 -61.96 -9.84
C VAL A 208 26.30 -63.15 -9.27
N ILE A 209 25.27 -62.91 -8.45
CA ILE A 209 24.45 -64.00 -7.87
C ILE A 209 23.82 -64.86 -8.97
N LYS A 210 23.32 -64.27 -10.06
CA LYS A 210 22.76 -65.03 -11.19
C LYS A 210 23.81 -65.90 -11.89
N ILE A 211 25.03 -65.38 -12.04
CA ILE A 211 26.15 -66.14 -12.63
C ILE A 211 26.49 -67.32 -11.72
N ASP A 212 26.60 -67.08 -10.41
CA ASP A 212 26.86 -68.13 -9.42
C ASP A 212 25.76 -69.20 -9.43
N GLU A 213 24.47 -68.82 -9.48
CA GLU A 213 23.35 -69.75 -9.61
C GLU A 213 23.44 -70.61 -10.88
N MET A 214 23.87 -70.03 -12.01
CA MET A 214 24.07 -70.77 -13.26
C MET A 214 25.21 -71.77 -13.16
N ILE A 215 26.34 -71.37 -12.58
CA ILE A 215 27.52 -72.23 -12.38
C ILE A 215 27.17 -73.37 -11.42
N ILE A 216 26.53 -73.07 -10.29
CA ILE A 216 26.10 -74.09 -9.31
C ILE A 216 25.23 -75.13 -10.00
N LYS A 217 24.23 -74.71 -10.79
CA LYS A 217 23.33 -75.62 -11.49
C LYS A 217 24.06 -76.51 -12.51
N ASP A 218 25.01 -75.97 -13.29
CA ASP A 218 25.81 -76.75 -14.24
C ASP A 218 26.67 -77.79 -13.51
N ILE A 219 27.32 -77.39 -12.42
CA ILE A 219 28.15 -78.28 -11.60
C ILE A 219 27.32 -79.38 -10.93
N GLU A 220 26.17 -79.05 -10.35
CA GLU A 220 25.24 -80.02 -9.76
C GLU A 220 24.78 -81.05 -10.81
N GLN A 221 24.48 -80.61 -12.03
CA GLN A 221 24.11 -81.50 -13.12
C GLN A 221 25.27 -82.44 -13.50
N ARG A 222 26.48 -81.91 -13.74
CA ARG A 222 27.66 -82.71 -14.06
C ARG A 222 28.00 -83.72 -12.97
N LEU A 223 27.89 -83.32 -11.69
CA LEU A 223 28.07 -84.22 -10.54
C LEU A 223 27.05 -85.37 -10.56
N SER A 224 25.80 -85.09 -10.92
CA SER A 224 24.75 -86.11 -11.00
C SER A 224 24.95 -87.12 -12.15
N GLU A 225 25.60 -86.70 -13.23
CA GLU A 225 25.83 -87.49 -14.44
C GLU A 225 27.20 -88.22 -14.46
N SER A 226 28.14 -87.81 -13.61
CA SER A 226 29.51 -88.33 -13.53
C SER A 226 29.57 -89.83 -13.21
N GLN A 227 30.42 -90.58 -13.92
CA GLN A 227 30.56 -92.04 -13.73
C GLN A 227 31.99 -92.49 -13.41
N ASN A 228 32.98 -91.59 -13.48
CA ASN A 228 34.38 -91.94 -13.38
C ASN A 228 35.25 -90.79 -12.83
N LEU A 229 36.51 -91.11 -12.52
CA LEU A 229 37.44 -90.19 -11.85
C LEU A 229 37.82 -88.98 -12.72
N SER A 230 37.86 -89.15 -14.05
CA SER A 230 38.19 -88.07 -14.98
C SER A 230 37.15 -86.95 -14.93
N ASP A 231 35.85 -87.31 -14.91
CA ASP A 231 34.76 -86.34 -14.79
C ASP A 231 34.87 -85.54 -13.48
N GLN A 232 35.28 -86.19 -12.38
CA GLN A 232 35.43 -85.56 -11.07
C GLN A 232 36.62 -84.58 -11.02
N GLU A 233 37.73 -84.90 -11.67
CA GLU A 233 38.90 -84.02 -11.78
C GLU A 233 38.58 -82.75 -12.60
N GLU A 234 37.79 -82.88 -13.67
CA GLU A 234 37.34 -81.73 -14.48
C GLU A 234 36.39 -80.80 -13.68
N ILE A 235 35.43 -81.36 -12.94
CA ILE A 235 34.54 -80.59 -12.05
C ILE A 235 35.34 -79.85 -10.97
N LEU A 236 36.32 -80.53 -10.36
CA LEU A 236 37.19 -79.94 -9.35
C LEU A 236 37.98 -78.74 -9.90
N GLN A 237 38.47 -78.85 -11.13
CA GLN A 237 39.20 -77.76 -11.78
C GLN A 237 38.30 -76.53 -12.02
N ILE A 238 37.07 -76.74 -12.50
CA ILE A 238 36.10 -75.65 -12.72
C ILE A 238 35.76 -74.94 -11.39
N LEU A 239 35.57 -75.70 -10.30
CA LEU A 239 35.32 -75.15 -8.97
C LEU A 239 36.51 -74.30 -8.47
N GLN A 240 37.73 -74.77 -8.68
CA GLN A 240 38.95 -74.04 -8.28
C GLN A 240 39.18 -72.76 -9.09
N GLU A 241 38.71 -72.72 -10.35
CA GLU A 241 38.77 -71.51 -11.17
C GLU A 241 37.74 -70.45 -10.76
N HIS A 242 36.56 -70.87 -10.29
CA HIS A 242 35.44 -69.95 -10.00
C HIS A 242 35.32 -69.55 -8.52
N ILE A 243 35.94 -70.30 -7.59
CA ILE A 243 36.06 -69.90 -6.19
C ILE A 243 37.34 -69.07 -6.07
N PRO A 244 37.27 -67.74 -5.87
CA PRO A 244 38.46 -66.97 -5.56
C PRO A 244 39.04 -67.52 -4.25
N SER A 245 40.37 -67.58 -4.13
CA SER A 245 41.03 -67.90 -2.87
C SER A 245 40.36 -67.12 -1.73
N MET A 246 39.69 -67.81 -0.82
CA MET A 246 39.08 -67.16 0.34
C MET A 246 40.17 -66.35 1.05
N PRO A 247 39.99 -65.05 1.33
CA PRO A 247 40.84 -64.38 2.29
C PRO A 247 40.59 -65.03 3.65
N GLU A 248 41.65 -65.54 4.27
CA GLU A 248 41.66 -65.91 5.70
C GLU A 248 41.35 -64.70 6.59
#